data_AF-I9L173-F1
#
_entry.id   AF-I9L173-F1
#
_cell.length_a   1.000
_cell.length_b   1.000
_cell.length_c   1.000
_cell.angle_alpha   90.00
_cell.angle_beta   90.00
_cell.angle_gamma   90.00
#
_symmetry.space_group_name_H-M   'P 1'
#
loop_
_entity.id
_entity.type
_entity.pdbx_description
1 polymer ?
#
loop_
_entity_poly.entity_id
_entity_poly.type
_entity_poly.pdbx_seq_one_letter_code
_entity_poly.pdbx_strand_id
1 'polypeptide(L)' 'MGSAFLCAALGIVPTVRHADYIGPWLDVLHEDNRAIFRAASMASKASDWLLARHAAAHEAAEAARLGSRDP' A
#
# COMPACT_ATOMS: atom_id res chain seq x y z
N MET A 1 7.58 -2.97 -1.08
CA MET A 1 7.40 -1.73 -0.30
C MET A 1 5.94 -1.31 -0.20
N GLY A 2 5.22 -1.03 -1.29
CA GLY A 2 3.82 -0.57 -1.21
C GLY A 2 2.86 -1.52 -0.47
N SER A 3 3.01 -2.84 -0.65
CA SER A 3 2.23 -3.82 0.13
C SER A 3 2.51 -3.75 1.62
N ALA A 4 3.75 -3.46 2.03
CA ALA A 4 4.11 -3.32 3.44
C ALA A 4 3.47 -2.06 4.05
N PHE A 5 3.41 -0.96 3.29
CA PHE A 5 2.74 0.27 3.72
C PHE A 5 1.23 0.04 3.90
N LEU A 6 0.58 -0.66 2.96
CA LEU A 6 -0.83 -1.04 3.09
C LEU A 6 -1.07 -1.97 4.29
N CYS A 7 -0.21 -2.98 4.47
CA CYS A 7 -0.30 -3.88 5.61
C CYS A 7 -0.19 -3.13 6.94
N ALA A 8 0.76 -2.20 7.06
CA ALA A 8 0.89 -1.36 8.25
C ALA A 8 -0.35 -0.48 8.47
N ALA A 9 -0.86 0.18 7.43
CA ALA A 9 -2.03 1.05 7.53
C ALA A 9 -3.32 0.31 7.89
N LEU A 10 -3.46 -0.94 7.46
CA LEU A 10 -4.67 -1.76 7.66
C LEU A 10 -4.54 -2.76 8.82
N GLY A 11 -3.42 -2.77 9.55
CA GLY A 11 -3.18 -3.72 10.63
C GLY A 11 -3.03 -5.18 10.19
N ILE A 12 -2.65 -5.41 8.93
CA ILE A 12 -2.48 -6.76 8.36
C ILE A 12 -1.06 -7.24 8.64
N VAL A 13 -0.94 -8.39 9.30
CA VAL A 13 0.36 -9.08 9.47
C VAL A 13 0.77 -9.69 8.12
N PRO A 14 1.90 -9.27 7.51
CA PRO A 14 2.32 -9.83 6.24
C PRO A 14 2.97 -11.21 6.43
N THR A 15 2.75 -12.09 5.47
CA THR A 15 3.54 -13.32 5.34
C THR A 15 4.75 -13.06 4.45
N VAL A 16 5.89 -13.66 4.79
CA VAL A 16 7.11 -13.60 3.96
C VAL A 16 6.83 -14.25 2.60
N ARG A 17 7.32 -13.61 1.52
CA ARG A 17 7.39 -14.17 0.17
C ARG A 17 8.85 -14.39 -0.21
N HIS A 18 9.10 -15.20 -1.24
CA HIS A 18 10.46 -15.57 -1.70
C HIS A 18 11.36 -14.34 -1.88
N ALA A 19 12.61 -14.47 -1.42
CA ALA A 19 13.59 -13.39 -1.37
C ALA A 19 14.38 -13.19 -2.68
N ASP A 20 13.98 -13.87 -3.77
CA ASP A 20 14.69 -13.89 -5.05
C ASP A 20 14.84 -12.51 -5.68
N TYR A 21 14.01 -11.55 -5.27
CA TYR A 21 14.11 -10.15 -5.70
C TYR A 21 15.29 -9.39 -5.09
N ILE A 22 15.93 -9.87 -4.02
CA ILE A 22 17.01 -9.14 -3.34
C ILE A 22 18.23 -8.99 -4.26
N GLY A 23 18.62 -10.06 -4.98
CA GLY A 23 19.76 -10.05 -5.89
C GLY A 23 19.69 -8.92 -6.94
N PRO A 24 18.64 -8.88 -7.78
CA PRO A 24 18.47 -7.81 -8.76
C PRO A 24 18.42 -6.39 -8.14
N TRP A 25 17.90 -6.25 -6.92
CA TRP A 25 17.89 -4.96 -6.23
C TRP A 25 19.28 -4.51 -5.77
N LEU A 26 20.18 -5.44 -5.43
CA LEU A 26 21.58 -5.09 -5.11
C LEU A 26 22.29 -4.51 -6.32
N ASP A 27 22.08 -5.09 -7.51
CA ASP A 27 22.65 -4.57 -8.77
C ASP A 27 22.16 -3.15 -9.05
N VAL A 28 20.84 -2.91 -8.93
CA VAL A 28 20.25 -1.57 -9.08
C VAL A 28 20.83 -0.56 -8.09
N LEU A 29 21.11 -0.97 -6.85
CA LEU A 29 21.64 -0.08 -5.82
C LEU A 29 23.15 0.18 -5.97
N HIS A 30 23.89 -0.74 -6.57
CA HIS A 30 25.28 -0.50 -6.96
C HIS A 30 25.36 0.55 -8.07
N GLU A 31 24.44 0.53 -9.02
CA GLU A 31 24.38 1.52 -10.10
C GLU A 31 23.81 2.87 -9.65
N ASP A 32 22.80 2.86 -8.78
CA ASP A 32 22.12 4.08 -8.31
C ASP A 32 21.60 3.94 -6.87
N ASN A 33 22.37 4.46 -5.92
CA ASN A 33 22.01 4.47 -4.50
C ASN A 33 20.72 5.27 -4.18
N ARG A 34 20.24 6.13 -5.09
CA ARG A 34 18.97 6.88 -4.91
C ARG A 34 17.76 6.13 -5.48
N ALA A 35 17.95 5.00 -6.15
CA ALA A 35 16.86 4.15 -6.63
C ALA A 35 15.88 3.75 -5.52
N ILE A 36 16.39 3.45 -4.31
CA ILE A 36 15.55 3.08 -3.16
C ILE A 36 14.59 4.20 -2.76
N PHE A 37 15.01 5.47 -2.79
CA PHE A 37 14.16 6.59 -2.39
C PHE A 37 13.07 6.87 -3.43
N ARG A 38 13.38 6.72 -4.72
CA ARG A 38 12.39 6.86 -5.79
C ARG A 38 11.34 5.76 -5.72
N ALA A 39 11.78 4.50 -5.56
CA ALA A 39 10.89 3.37 -5.35
C ALA A 39 10.04 3.54 -4.07
N ALA A 40 10.69 4.02 -2.99
CA ALA A 40 10.13 4.67 -1.81
C ALA A 40 8.89 5.52 -2.10
N SER A 41 9.15 6.64 -2.76
CA SER A 41 8.16 7.68 -3.08
C SER A 41 7.02 7.14 -3.95
N MET A 42 7.32 6.32 -4.95
CA MET A 42 6.29 5.71 -5.81
C MET A 42 5.40 4.75 -5.04
N ALA A 43 5.99 3.94 -4.16
CA ALA A 43 5.25 3.04 -3.29
C ALA A 43 4.32 3.82 -2.34
N SER A 44 4.80 4.89 -1.71
CA SER A 44 3.97 5.74 -0.85
C SER A 44 2.79 6.32 -1.61
N LYS A 45 3.02 6.96 -2.77
CA LYS A 45 1.94 7.54 -3.59
C LYS A 45 0.88 6.51 -3.99
N ALA A 46 1.32 5.31 -4.38
CA ALA A 46 0.40 4.23 -4.74
C ALA A 46 -0.42 3.74 -3.54
N SER A 47 0.21 3.59 -2.37
CA SER A 47 -0.47 3.21 -1.14
C SER A 47 -1.47 4.27 -0.68
N ASP A 48 -1.10 5.54 -0.70
CA ASP A 48 -1.97 6.66 -0.35
C ASP A 48 -3.21 6.71 -1.25
N TRP A 49 -3.02 6.53 -2.55
CA TRP A 49 -4.11 6.49 -3.52
C TRP A 49 -5.09 5.35 -3.24
N LEU A 50 -4.58 4.15 -2.94
CA LEU A 50 -5.41 2.99 -2.59
C LEU A 50 -6.18 3.20 -1.28
N LEU A 51 -5.52 3.75 -0.25
CA LEU A 51 -6.14 4.00 1.05
C LEU A 51 -7.23 5.07 0.97
N ALA A 52 -7.01 6.14 0.21
CA ALA A 52 -8.03 7.16 -0.02
C ALA A 52 -9.29 6.56 -0.67
N ARG A 53 -9.11 5.67 -1.65
CA ARG A 53 -10.22 5.01 -2.33
C ARG A 53 -10.92 3.97 -1.45
N HIS A 54 -10.17 3.27 -0.59
CA HIS A 54 -10.73 2.38 0.42
C HIS A 54 -11.61 3.14 1.41
N ALA A 55 -11.14 4.27 1.94
CA ALA A 55 -11.90 5.11 2.88
C ALA A 55 -13.21 5.62 2.25
N ALA A 56 -13.14 6.20 1.04
CA ALA A 56 -14.33 6.69 0.33
C ALA A 56 -15.36 5.57 0.07
N ALA A 57 -14.90 4.36 -0.26
CA ALA A 57 -15.80 3.22 -0.44
C ALA A 57 -16.46 2.79 0.88
N HIS A 58 -15.72 2.85 1.99
CA HIS A 58 -16.23 2.49 3.32
C HIS A 58 -17.30 3.49 3.81
N GLU A 59 -17.07 4.78 3.63
CA GLU A 59 -18.04 5.85 3.95
C GLU A 59 -19.33 5.71 3.12
N ALA A 60 -19.20 5.46 1.81
CA ALA A 60 -20.36 5.26 0.94
C ALA A 60 -21.19 4.03 1.38
N ALA A 61 -20.52 2.94 1.77
CA ALA A 61 -21.19 1.75 2.28
C ALA A 61 -21.89 2.01 3.63
N GLU A 62 -21.29 2.82 4.50
CA GLU A 62 -21.89 3.18 5.79
C GLU A 62 -23.11 4.10 5.62
N ALA A 63 -23.01 5.11 4.75
CA ALA A 63 -24.13 5.99 4.42
C ALA A 63 -25.32 5.21 3.83
N ALA A 64 -25.06 4.25 2.94
CA ALA A 64 -26.10 3.38 2.39
C ALA A 64 -26.78 2.51 3.47
N ARG A 65 -26.01 2.01 4.45
CA ARG A 65 -26.55 1.25 5.58
C ARG A 65 -27.42 2.12 6.49
N LEU A 66 -26.98 3.33 6.80
CA LEU A 66 -27.73 4.29 7.63
C LEU A 66 -29.03 4.71 6.94
N GLY A 67 -28.99 5.06 5.64
CA GLY A 67 -30.17 5.42 4.86
C GLY A 67 -31.17 4.27 4.67
N SER A 68 -30.73 3.01 4.77
CA SER A 68 -31.62 1.83 4.77
C SER A 68 -32.29 1.54 6.11
N ARG A 69 -31.93 2.27 7.17
CA ARG A 69 -32.32 1.98 8.55
C ARG A 69 -33.43 2.90 9.08
N ASP A 70 -33.92 3.84 8.28
CA ASP A 70 -35.08 4.69 8.61
C ASP A 70 -36.40 4.05 8.12
N PRO A 71 -37.40 3.85 9.00
CA PRO A 71 -38.77 3.48 8.62
C PRO A 71 -39.61 4.67 8.11
#